data_AF-A0A2V1AE02-F1
#
_entry.id   AF-A0A2V1AE02-F1
#
_cell.length_a   1.000
_cell.length_b   1.000
_cell.length_c   1.000
_cell.angle_alpha   90.00
_cell.angle_beta   90.00
_cell.angle_gamma   90.00
#
_symmetry.space_group_name_H-M   'P 1'
#
loop_
_entity.id
_entity.type
_entity.pdbx_description
1 polymer ?
#
loop_
_entity_poly.entity_id
_entity_poly.type
_entity_poly.pdbx_seq_one_letter_code
_entity_poly.pdbx_strand_id
1 'polypeptide(L)'
;MNPFLPNKNPETGRWHGAKYSLRRSADLIKMARKFGIQDLLPPLPNKKFYEDKYNQKNWMRGILRQKGQKWERTLPEKLEARKKAIEDMDNIILEARPTYRKRLAKREKNKRTWF
;
A
#
# COMPACT_ATOMS: atom_id res chain seq x y z
N MET A 1 -8.10 -34.25 -22.01
CA MET A 1 -8.27 -33.81 -20.59
C MET A 1 -6.90 -33.43 -20.03
N ASN A 2 -6.69 -32.18 -19.64
CA ASN A 2 -5.38 -31.72 -19.15
C ASN A 2 -5.15 -32.27 -17.72
N PRO A 3 -4.05 -32.99 -17.45
CA PRO A 3 -3.80 -33.59 -16.14
C PRO A 3 -3.40 -32.57 -15.06
N PHE A 4 -3.06 -31.34 -15.47
CA PHE A 4 -2.67 -30.24 -14.58
C PHE A 4 -3.84 -29.34 -14.16
N LEU A 5 -4.97 -29.44 -14.85
CA LEU A 5 -6.16 -28.66 -14.54
C LEU A 5 -7.18 -29.54 -13.80
N PRO A 6 -7.96 -28.96 -12.87
CA PRO A 6 -9.12 -29.63 -12.33
C PRO A 6 -10.13 -29.86 -13.46
N ASN A 7 -10.84 -30.97 -13.41
CA ASN A 7 -11.77 -31.33 -14.47
C ASN A 7 -13.16 -31.54 -13.88
N LYS A 8 -14.19 -31.05 -14.59
CA LYS A 8 -15.57 -31.24 -14.19
C LYS A 8 -16.10 -32.57 -14.73
N ASN A 9 -16.69 -33.38 -13.86
CA ASN A 9 -17.41 -34.58 -14.27
C ASN A 9 -18.73 -34.17 -14.96
N PRO A 10 -18.98 -34.62 -16.20
CA PRO A 10 -20.19 -34.23 -16.95
C PRO A 10 -21.48 -34.80 -16.33
N GLU A 11 -21.42 -35.98 -15.72
CA GLU A 11 -22.58 -36.67 -15.15
C GLU A 11 -22.97 -36.10 -13.78
N THR A 12 -21.98 -35.92 -12.90
CA THR A 12 -22.24 -35.47 -11.51
C THR A 12 -22.10 -33.96 -11.32
N GLY A 13 -21.55 -33.25 -12.32
CA GLY A 13 -21.25 -31.81 -12.24
C GLY A 13 -20.15 -31.43 -11.24
N ARG A 14 -19.56 -32.39 -10.53
CA ARG A 14 -18.52 -32.14 -9.51
C ARG A 14 -17.16 -31.91 -10.15
N TRP A 15 -16.33 -31.08 -9.51
CA TRP A 15 -14.95 -30.88 -9.92
C TRP A 15 -14.04 -31.92 -9.28
N HIS A 16 -13.33 -32.67 -10.11
CA HIS A 16 -12.19 -33.46 -9.69
C HIS A 16 -10.95 -32.57 -9.62
N GLY A 17 -10.13 -32.79 -8.60
CA GLY A 17 -8.81 -32.18 -8.52
C GLY A 17 -7.95 -32.56 -9.74
N ALA A 18 -6.93 -31.75 -10.00
CA ALA A 18 -5.95 -32.07 -11.02
C ALA A 18 -5.26 -33.41 -10.70
N LYS A 19 -4.98 -34.22 -11.73
CA LYS A 19 -4.29 -35.52 -11.57
C LYS A 19 -2.90 -35.34 -10.95
N TYR A 20 -2.22 -34.26 -11.32
CA TYR A 20 -0.99 -33.80 -10.65
C TYR A 20 -1.29 -32.57 -9.79
N SER A 21 -0.84 -32.60 -8.54
CA SER A 21 -0.93 -31.44 -7.66
C SER A 21 -0.11 -30.26 -8.20
N LEU A 22 -0.46 -29.03 -7.80
CA LEU A 22 0.21 -27.80 -8.23
C LEU A 22 1.73 -27.77 -7.97
N ARG A 23 2.19 -28.53 -6.96
CA ARG A 23 3.61 -28.74 -6.69
C ARG A 23 4.23 -29.66 -7.73
N ARG A 24 3.68 -30.88 -7.91
CA ARG A 24 4.20 -31.89 -8.85
C ARG A 24 4.22 -31.37 -10.30
N SER A 25 3.17 -30.67 -10.73
CA SER A 25 3.13 -30.07 -12.07
C SER A 25 4.18 -28.98 -12.24
N ALA A 26 4.45 -28.17 -11.21
CA ALA A 26 5.51 -27.17 -11.26
C ALA A 26 6.91 -27.80 -11.32
N ASP A 27 7.14 -28.88 -10.59
CA ASP A 27 8.41 -29.59 -10.61
C ASP A 27 8.66 -30.21 -12.00
N LEU A 28 7.64 -30.81 -12.62
CA LEU A 28 7.70 -31.31 -13.99
C LEU A 28 8.05 -30.22 -15.00
N ILE A 29 7.42 -29.04 -14.92
CA ILE A 29 7.68 -27.93 -15.86
C ILE A 29 9.09 -27.37 -15.67
N LYS A 30 9.56 -27.24 -14.42
CA LYS A 30 10.94 -26.81 -14.14
C LYS A 30 11.96 -27.80 -14.71
N MET A 31 11.71 -29.10 -14.55
CA MET A 31 12.56 -30.14 -15.16
C MET A 31 12.52 -30.09 -16.68
N ALA A 32 11.32 -30.03 -17.26
CA ALA A 32 11.14 -29.99 -18.71
C ALA A 32 11.85 -28.78 -19.33
N ARG A 33 11.74 -27.61 -18.71
CA ARG A 33 12.46 -26.41 -19.11
C ARG A 33 13.98 -26.58 -19.01
N LYS A 34 14.49 -27.20 -17.93
CA LYS A 34 15.92 -27.48 -17.77
C LYS A 34 16.48 -28.32 -18.92
N PHE A 35 15.68 -29.26 -19.43
CA PHE A 35 16.04 -30.13 -20.55
C PHE A 35 15.56 -29.63 -21.92
N GLY A 36 14.95 -28.44 -22.00
CA GLY A 36 14.44 -27.89 -23.27
C GLY A 36 13.23 -28.62 -23.88
N ILE A 37 12.54 -29.47 -23.11
CA ILE A 37 11.39 -30.28 -23.56
C ILE A 37 10.04 -29.75 -23.05
N GLN A 38 9.99 -28.45 -22.74
CA GLN A 38 8.79 -27.82 -22.17
C GLN A 38 7.57 -27.90 -23.11
N ASP A 39 7.79 -27.82 -24.42
CA ASP A 39 6.73 -27.78 -25.43
C ASP A 39 5.98 -29.12 -25.57
N LEU A 40 6.56 -30.21 -25.07
CA LEU A 40 5.92 -31.53 -25.06
C LEU A 40 4.88 -31.68 -23.94
N LEU A 41 4.93 -30.81 -22.92
CA LEU A 41 3.98 -30.86 -21.81
C LEU A 41 2.67 -30.15 -22.19
N PRO A 42 1.51 -30.60 -21.65
CA PRO A 42 0.27 -29.87 -21.85
C PRO A 42 0.36 -28.48 -21.22
N PRO A 43 -0.27 -27.46 -21.82
CA PRO A 43 -0.12 -26.07 -21.39
C PRO A 43 -0.73 -25.83 -20.00
N LEU A 44 -0.13 -24.93 -19.22
CA LEU A 44 -0.68 -24.43 -17.95
C LEU A 44 -1.03 -22.94 -18.09
N PRO A 45 -2.29 -22.59 -18.40
CA PRO A 45 -2.68 -21.19 -18.63
C PRO A 45 -2.50 -20.31 -17.38
N ASN A 46 -2.66 -20.90 -16.19
CA ASN A 46 -2.73 -20.14 -14.95
C ASN A 46 -1.37 -19.87 -14.29
N LYS A 47 -0.27 -20.43 -14.81
CA LYS A 47 1.04 -20.40 -14.13
C LYS A 47 2.17 -20.11 -15.09
N LYS A 48 2.87 -19.00 -14.82
CA LYS A 48 4.07 -18.56 -15.56
C LYS A 48 5.32 -18.87 -14.74
N PHE A 49 6.44 -19.10 -15.42
CA PHE A 49 7.72 -19.44 -14.79
C PHE A 49 8.81 -18.46 -15.22
N TYR A 50 9.82 -18.26 -14.35
CA TYR A 50 11.04 -17.47 -14.60
C TYR A 50 10.83 -16.14 -15.37
N GLU A 51 11.35 -15.98 -16.59
CA GLU A 51 11.32 -14.73 -17.37
C GLU A 51 9.89 -14.35 -17.75
N ASP A 52 9.06 -15.30 -18.19
CA ASP A 52 7.65 -15.02 -18.51
C ASP A 52 6.91 -14.48 -17.29
N LYS A 53 7.20 -15.03 -16.12
CA LYS A 53 6.65 -14.54 -14.86
C LYS A 53 7.18 -13.15 -14.53
N TYR A 54 8.46 -12.88 -14.77
CA TYR A 54 9.06 -11.58 -14.46
C TYR A 54 8.54 -10.47 -15.38
N ASN A 55 8.47 -10.74 -16.68
CA ASN A 55 8.09 -9.79 -17.72
C ASN A 55 6.58 -9.49 -17.69
N GLN A 56 5.75 -10.50 -17.39
CA GLN A 56 4.29 -10.37 -17.42
C GLN A 56 3.67 -10.20 -16.02
N LYS A 57 4.45 -9.86 -14.98
CA LYS A 57 3.91 -9.64 -13.63
C LYS A 57 3.18 -8.30 -13.56
N ASN A 58 2.04 -8.31 -12.88
CA ASN A 58 1.41 -7.09 -12.42
C ASN A 58 2.09 -6.66 -11.12
N TRP A 59 2.51 -5.40 -11.04
CA TRP A 59 3.11 -4.84 -9.83
C TRP A 59 2.11 -4.82 -8.67
N MET A 60 2.56 -5.16 -7.47
CA MET A 60 1.71 -5.09 -6.28
C MET A 60 1.26 -3.65 -6.05
N ARG A 61 -0.01 -3.46 -5.67
CA ARG A 61 -0.59 -2.13 -5.41
C ARG A 61 0.24 -1.32 -4.42
N GLY A 62 0.82 -1.95 -3.40
CA GLY A 62 1.67 -1.28 -2.41
C GLY A 62 3.00 -0.77 -2.97
N ILE A 63 3.54 -1.38 -4.02
CA ILE A 63 4.74 -0.89 -4.71
C ILE A 63 4.39 0.33 -5.55
N LEU A 64 3.26 0.27 -6.28
CA LEU A 64 2.78 1.37 -7.12
C LEU A 64 2.29 2.56 -6.30
N ARG A 65 1.53 2.30 -5.24
CA ARG A 65 0.87 3.30 -4.40
C ARG A 65 0.92 2.88 -2.94
N GLN A 66 1.92 3.40 -2.24
CA GLN A 66 2.02 3.25 -0.80
C GLN A 66 0.93 4.07 -0.10
N LYS A 67 0.29 3.49 0.92
CA LYS A 67 -0.77 4.15 1.69
C LYS A 67 -0.23 5.21 2.67
N GLY A 68 1.01 5.03 3.13
CA GLY A 68 1.56 5.78 4.26
C GLY A 68 0.94 5.38 5.60
N GLN A 69 1.62 5.69 6.69
CA GLN A 69 1.14 5.47 8.04
C GLN A 69 -0.02 6.42 8.40
N LYS A 70 -0.76 6.15 9.48
CA LYS A 70 -1.89 7.01 9.88
C LYS A 70 -1.42 8.42 10.27
N TRP A 71 -0.26 8.54 10.91
CA TRP A 71 0.26 9.84 11.34
C TRP A 71 0.73 10.68 10.15
N GLU A 72 1.36 10.08 9.13
CA GLU A 72 1.78 10.79 7.90
C GLU A 72 0.58 11.41 7.19
N ARG A 73 -0.52 10.64 7.08
CA ARG A 73 -1.75 11.10 6.44
C ARG A 73 -2.46 12.22 7.19
N THR A 74 -2.34 12.25 8.51
CA THR A 74 -3.00 13.26 9.38
C THR A 74 -2.07 14.39 9.79
N LEU A 75 -0.78 14.31 9.48
CA LEU A 75 0.22 15.33 9.78
C LEU A 75 -0.12 16.71 9.20
N PRO A 76 -0.52 16.86 7.91
CA PRO A 76 -0.79 18.19 7.35
C PRO A 76 -1.93 18.89 8.09
N GLU A 77 -3.02 18.17 8.35
CA GLU A 77 -4.16 18.68 9.13
C GLU A 77 -3.75 19.10 10.54
N LYS A 78 -2.92 18.30 11.22
CA LYS A 78 -2.39 18.64 12.55
C LYS A 78 -1.51 19.88 12.54
N LEU A 79 -0.70 20.08 11.49
CA LEU A 79 0.15 21.25 11.36
C LEU A 79 -0.67 22.51 11.10
N GLU A 80 -1.71 22.40 10.28
CA GLU A 80 -2.65 23.51 10.01
C GLU A 80 -3.42 23.90 11.28
N ALA A 81 -3.96 22.93 12.01
CA ALA A 81 -4.62 23.17 13.30
C ALA A 81 -3.68 23.82 14.31
N ARG A 82 -2.42 23.40 14.35
CA ARG A 82 -1.39 24.02 15.21
C ARG A 82 -1.12 25.47 14.80
N LYS A 83 -1.01 25.75 13.50
CA LYS A 83 -0.78 27.11 12.99
C LYS A 83 -1.92 28.04 13.41
N LYS A 84 -3.17 27.63 13.19
CA LYS A 84 -4.35 28.39 13.60
C LYS A 84 -4.40 28.62 15.12
N ALA A 85 -4.10 27.60 15.92
CA ALA A 85 -4.06 27.73 17.37
C ALA A 85 -3.01 28.74 17.86
N ILE A 86 -1.88 28.85 17.16
CA ILE A 86 -0.84 29.86 17.47
C ILE A 86 -1.33 31.26 17.10
N GLU A 87 -1.98 31.42 15.95
CA GLU A 87 -2.57 32.69 15.51
C GLU A 87 -3.66 33.18 16.49
N ASP A 88 -4.52 32.29 16.96
CA ASP A 88 -5.62 32.61 17.88
C ASP A 88 -5.18 32.70 19.36
N MET A 89 -3.92 32.34 19.68
CA MET A 89 -3.44 32.22 21.06
C MET A 89 -3.57 33.53 21.85
N ASP A 90 -3.20 34.66 21.25
CA ASP A 90 -3.27 35.97 21.91
C ASP A 90 -4.72 36.37 22.21
N ASN A 91 -5.65 36.06 21.31
CA ASN A 91 -7.08 36.32 21.50
C ASN A 91 -7.63 35.53 22.70
N ILE A 92 -7.30 34.24 22.79
CA ILE A 92 -7.70 33.36 23.90
C ILE A 92 -7.14 33.89 25.23
N ILE A 93 -5.86 34.31 25.24
CA ILE A 93 -5.24 34.87 26.44
C ILE A 93 -5.94 36.18 26.87
N LEU A 94 -6.30 37.04 25.92
CA LEU A 94 -7.00 38.30 26.19
C LEU A 94 -8.41 38.07 26.72
N GLU A 95 -9.12 37.07 26.21
CA GLU A 95 -10.45 36.67 26.70
C GLU A 95 -10.36 36.16 28.14
N ALA A 96 -9.43 35.25 28.43
CA ALA A 96 -9.22 34.72 29.77
C ALA A 96 -8.69 35.77 30.77
N ARG A 97 -7.94 36.77 30.29
CA ARG A 97 -7.30 37.81 31.12
C ARG A 97 -7.50 39.21 30.52
N PRO A 98 -8.67 39.83 30.66
CA PRO A 98 -8.98 41.11 30.01
C PRO A 98 -8.07 42.27 30.47
N THR A 99 -7.62 42.25 31.72
CA THR A 99 -6.66 43.24 32.26
C THR A 99 -5.29 43.17 31.58
N TYR A 100 -4.95 42.03 30.97
CA TYR A 100 -3.68 41.82 30.27
C TYR A 100 -3.56 42.70 29.02
N ARG A 101 -4.68 43.11 28.40
CA ARG A 101 -4.71 44.00 27.23
C ARG A 101 -3.94 45.30 27.48
N LYS A 102 -4.20 45.96 28.62
CA LYS A 102 -3.51 47.21 29.00
C LYS A 102 -2.01 47.00 29.21
N ARG A 103 -1.63 45.83 29.74
CA ARG A 103 -0.23 45.47 29.97
C ARG A 103 0.53 45.20 28.67
N LEU A 104 -0.12 44.55 27.69
CA LEU A 104 0.42 44.34 26.34
C LEU A 104 0.68 45.65 25.62
N ALA A 105 -0.29 46.58 25.63
CA ALA A 105 -0.11 47.91 25.03
C ALA A 105 1.08 48.68 25.63
N LYS A 106 1.26 48.59 26.96
CA LYS A 106 2.43 49.19 27.63
C LYS A 106 3.75 48.51 27.25
N ARG A 107 3.76 47.18 27.08
CA ARG A 107 4.94 46.43 26.63
C ARG A 107 5.34 46.80 25.21
N GLU A 108 4.37 46.90 24.30
CA GLU A 108 4.66 47.26 22.91
C GLU A 108 5.24 48.67 22.81
N LYS A 109 4.72 49.64 23.57
CA LYS A 109 5.30 50.99 23.67
C LYS A 109 6.74 51.00 24.19
N ASN A 110 7.08 50.05 25.06
CA ASN A 110 8.41 49.95 25.70
C ASN A 110 9.33 48.94 25.01
N LYS A 111 8.95 48.42 23.85
CA LYS A 111 9.72 47.41 23.12
C LYS A 111 11.03 48.02 22.62
N ARG A 112 12.15 47.38 22.98
CA ARG A 112 13.47 47.78 22.47
C ARG A 112 13.52 47.54 20.96
N THR A 113 14.06 48.52 20.23
CA THR A 113 14.19 48.49 18.77
C THR A 113 15.55 48.02 18.28
N TRP A 114 16.54 47.93 19.17
CA TRP A 114 17.88 47.44 18.83
C TRP A 114 18.16 46.09 19.51
N PHE A 115 18.96 45.27 18.82
CA PHE A 115 19.40 43.95 19.26
C PHE A 115 20.67 44.03 20.10
#